data_AF-A0A6I4ZJ50-F1
#
_entry.id   AF-A0A6I4ZJ50-F1
#
_cell.length_a   1.000
_cell.length_b   1.000
_cell.length_c   1.000
_cell.angle_alpha   90.00
_cell.angle_beta   90.00
_cell.angle_gamma   90.00
#
_symmetry.space_group_name_H-M   'P 1'
#
loop_
_entity.id
_entity.type
_entity.pdbx_description
1 polymer ?
#
loop_
_entity_poly.entity_id
_entity_poly.type
_entity_poly.pdbx_seq_one_letter_code
_entity_poly.pdbx_strand_id
1 'polypeptide(L)'
;MANANRGKPCSSRVCCMGFDQALRRGYTVRSGEAPVNEQSGPSRRPRALRDGSVRFRAMERTSTPLAGLRVVEQAGWAGAFAGRLLADGGADVVRVVPPGGDTLEREPPFFGESDVSIQATWYNAGKRVVELDLAGEEGRELLSGADLLIEDWSAGDAPFDGDALRKAFPSLVRLSVTPMGHEGPWAGLAINDLVATALCGAASITGTPETPPLTGYGNQTAHTVGLYAACCALAGVRLRDSSGQGCHIDLSSHETLAANTEQMLMQWFFPDGGRWTTQVAQRQGSLHWSGGYELYPDRNGNGLMVTPSLGLIDKLIPWLEETDSAANLTDREEFPDLIALVKQMPRVMSVLKDWTAKNEADDLFMEAQRRRLPFGAVWPVSKVVATPQIEARGYFQERKIEGYGSVPFPGRLLTSDADGPAPGPPARVEEASWGARPELEAVPGEPSAEKPLAGLRVLDFTHVLAGPFGTRVLADLGADVIKVGTAARNAGANTLNHPYYLSWNRNKRNICLDMRREEAQELARRLAGECDAIVDNFSAGVLARWGLSREGLAETAPGVTVVAMGGMGNSGPWRDFVTFAPT
;
A
#
# COMPACT_ATOMS: atom_id res chain seq x y z
N MET A 1 -44.74 -36.74 -24.08
CA MET A 1 -43.68 -37.69 -23.65
C MET A 1 -42.49 -36.84 -23.21
N ALA A 2 -42.51 -36.29 -22.00
CA ALA A 2 -42.08 -36.90 -20.74
C ALA A 2 -40.57 -37.21 -20.71
N ASN A 3 -39.77 -36.30 -20.15
CA ASN A 3 -39.05 -36.61 -18.90
C ASN A 3 -38.59 -35.33 -18.18
N ALA A 4 -39.15 -35.14 -17.00
CA ALA A 4 -38.80 -34.11 -16.04
C ALA A 4 -37.63 -34.61 -15.19
N ASN A 5 -36.58 -33.80 -15.01
CA ASN A 5 -35.63 -34.02 -13.93
C ASN A 5 -35.59 -32.77 -13.06
N ARG A 6 -36.37 -32.81 -11.98
CA ARG A 6 -36.45 -31.77 -10.94
C ARG A 6 -35.13 -31.76 -10.17
N GLY A 7 -34.42 -30.62 -10.20
CA GLY A 7 -33.26 -30.38 -9.35
C GLY A 7 -33.65 -30.43 -7.88
N LYS A 8 -32.97 -31.29 -7.11
CA LYS A 8 -33.04 -31.29 -5.64
C LYS A 8 -32.20 -30.13 -5.08
N PRO A 9 -32.63 -29.50 -3.97
CA PRO A 9 -31.86 -28.45 -3.31
C PRO A 9 -30.64 -29.05 -2.60
N CYS A 10 -29.48 -28.41 -2.76
CA CYS A 10 -28.23 -28.78 -2.10
C CYS A 10 -28.34 -28.48 -0.59
N SER A 11 -28.58 -29.51 0.21
CA SER A 11 -28.56 -29.45 1.66
C SER A 11 -27.14 -29.56 2.20
N SER A 12 -26.77 -28.60 3.04
CA SER A 12 -25.69 -28.61 4.03
C SER A 12 -25.17 -29.99 4.48
N ARG A 13 -23.84 -30.17 4.43
CA ARG A 13 -22.95 -30.86 5.41
C ARG A 13 -21.75 -31.49 4.68
N VAL A 14 -20.61 -30.80 4.67
CA VAL A 14 -19.27 -31.42 4.62
C VAL A 14 -18.41 -30.61 5.61
N CYS A 15 -18.50 -30.95 6.89
CA CYS A 15 -17.55 -31.78 7.65
C CYS A 15 -16.31 -31.00 8.11
N CYS A 16 -16.30 -30.71 9.41
CA CYS A 16 -15.11 -30.45 10.21
C CYS A 16 -14.04 -31.50 9.90
N MET A 17 -12.91 -31.10 9.31
CA MET A 17 -11.71 -31.93 9.27
C MET A 17 -10.79 -31.51 10.40
N GLY A 18 -10.35 -32.51 11.16
CA GLY A 18 -9.51 -32.36 12.33
C GLY A 18 -8.15 -31.76 12.01
N PHE A 19 -7.70 -30.94 12.97
CA PHE A 19 -6.48 -30.16 13.06
C PHE A 19 -5.16 -30.87 12.62
N ASP A 20 -5.09 -32.21 12.62
CA ASP A 20 -3.89 -32.97 12.22
C ASP A 20 -3.75 -33.25 10.71
N GLN A 21 -4.82 -33.09 9.91
CA GLN A 21 -4.78 -33.40 8.48
C GLN A 21 -4.34 -32.21 7.59
N ALA A 22 -4.58 -30.98 8.02
CA ALA A 22 -4.24 -29.78 7.23
C ALA A 22 -2.73 -29.48 7.19
N LEU A 23 -1.96 -29.96 8.17
CA LEU A 23 -0.53 -29.67 8.30
C LEU A 23 0.38 -30.70 7.59
N ARG A 24 -0.12 -31.86 7.14
CA ARG A 24 0.74 -32.98 6.70
C ARG A 24 0.56 -33.47 5.27
N ARG A 25 -0.37 -32.95 4.48
CA ARG A 25 -0.53 -33.39 3.08
C ARG A 25 -0.69 -32.19 2.17
N GLY A 26 0.28 -32.00 1.28
CA GLY A 26 0.12 -31.15 0.11
C GLY A 26 -1.09 -31.64 -0.68
N TYR A 27 -2.14 -30.84 -0.71
CA TYR A 27 -3.26 -31.06 -1.61
C TYR A 27 -3.05 -30.20 -2.84
N THR A 28 -2.81 -30.89 -3.96
CA THR A 28 -2.94 -30.38 -5.32
C THR A 28 -4.39 -29.96 -5.55
N VAL A 29 -4.56 -28.72 -6.00
CA VAL A 29 -5.82 -28.23 -6.58
C VAL A 29 -6.10 -29.04 -7.84
N ARG A 30 -7.30 -29.61 -7.97
CA ARG A 30 -7.76 -30.14 -9.27
C ARG A 30 -8.05 -28.96 -10.20
N SER A 31 -7.05 -28.56 -10.98
CA SER A 31 -7.23 -27.85 -12.24
C SER A 31 -6.92 -28.81 -13.40
N GLY A 32 -7.62 -28.64 -14.53
CA GLY A 32 -7.43 -29.43 -15.74
C GLY A 32 -5.96 -29.50 -16.18
N GLU A 33 -5.63 -30.62 -16.83
CA GLU A 33 -4.30 -31.14 -17.13
C GLU A 33 -3.33 -30.11 -17.75
N ALA A 34 -2.23 -29.86 -17.03
CA ALA A 34 -0.93 -29.49 -17.58
C ALA A 34 0.15 -30.10 -16.66
N PRO A 35 1.26 -30.64 -17.18
CA PRO A 35 2.22 -31.38 -16.36
C PRO A 35 3.08 -30.42 -15.53
N VAL A 36 2.99 -30.54 -14.20
CA VAL A 36 3.83 -29.81 -13.23
C VAL A 36 4.98 -30.73 -12.82
N ASN A 37 6.20 -30.19 -12.86
CA ASN A 37 7.44 -30.86 -12.48
C ASN A 37 7.46 -31.14 -10.96
N GLU A 38 7.42 -32.41 -10.56
CA GLU A 38 7.40 -32.87 -9.17
C GLU A 38 8.80 -32.77 -8.51
N GLN A 39 9.27 -31.56 -8.20
CA GLN A 39 10.44 -31.38 -7.33
C GLN A 39 10.29 -30.13 -6.43
N SER A 40 9.33 -30.15 -5.51
CA SER A 40 9.39 -29.30 -4.31
C SER A 40 8.63 -29.94 -3.15
N GLY A 41 9.39 -30.57 -2.24
CA GLY A 41 8.85 -31.05 -0.97
C GLY A 41 8.51 -29.89 -0.02
N PRO A 42 7.75 -30.13 1.06
CA PRO A 42 7.40 -29.09 2.02
C PRO A 42 8.68 -28.52 2.65
N SER A 43 8.88 -27.19 2.54
CA SER A 43 10.04 -26.53 3.15
C SER A 43 9.99 -26.75 4.66
N ARG A 44 11.01 -27.45 5.17
CA ARG A 44 11.22 -27.60 6.61
C ARG A 44 11.92 -26.34 7.08
N ARG A 45 11.39 -25.70 8.13
CA ARG A 45 12.12 -24.63 8.86
C ARG A 45 13.57 -25.08 9.10
N PRO A 46 14.58 -24.25 8.81
CA PRO A 46 15.91 -24.43 9.38
C PRO A 46 15.79 -24.58 10.90
N ARG A 47 16.50 -25.57 11.46
CA ARG A 47 16.40 -25.98 12.87
C ARG A 47 16.66 -24.80 13.84
N ALA A 48 17.41 -23.78 13.40
CA ALA A 48 17.74 -22.55 14.12
C ALA A 48 16.56 -21.57 14.36
N LEU A 49 15.46 -21.68 13.61
CA LEU A 49 14.24 -20.88 13.87
C LEU A 49 13.29 -21.55 14.88
N ARG A 50 13.60 -22.76 15.35
CA ARG A 50 12.81 -23.50 16.36
C ARG A 50 13.38 -23.41 17.77
N ASP A 51 14.67 -23.12 17.91
CA ASP A 51 15.37 -23.17 19.21
C ASP A 51 15.55 -21.79 19.86
N GLY A 52 15.05 -20.71 19.25
CA GLY A 52 15.25 -19.35 19.77
C GLY A 52 16.72 -18.92 19.80
N SER A 53 17.61 -19.60 19.05
CA SER A 53 19.04 -19.26 18.96
C SER A 53 19.30 -18.00 18.13
N VAL A 54 18.34 -17.57 17.30
CA VAL A 54 18.26 -16.17 16.87
C VAL A 54 17.81 -15.36 18.08
N ARG A 55 18.78 -14.95 18.89
CA ARG A 55 18.58 -13.90 19.87
C ARG A 55 18.26 -12.63 19.08
N PHE A 56 16.98 -12.32 18.93
CA PHE A 56 16.60 -10.92 18.76
C PHE A 56 17.30 -10.20 19.91
N ARG A 57 18.18 -9.23 19.59
CA ARG A 57 18.67 -8.29 20.59
C ARG A 57 17.43 -7.88 21.38
N ALA A 58 17.48 -7.98 22.70
CA ALA A 58 16.46 -7.38 23.53
C ALA A 58 16.46 -5.90 23.15
N MET A 59 15.56 -5.52 22.24
CA MET A 59 15.34 -4.14 21.87
C MET A 59 14.91 -3.49 23.16
N GLU A 60 15.69 -2.51 23.63
CA GLU A 60 15.18 -1.60 24.63
C GLU A 60 13.81 -1.10 24.15
N ARG A 61 12.83 -0.99 25.05
CA ARG A 61 11.43 -0.60 24.75
C ARG A 61 11.30 0.80 24.09
N THR A 62 12.41 1.41 23.70
CA THR A 62 12.60 2.73 23.11
C THR A 62 13.00 2.70 21.63
N SER A 63 13.17 1.52 21.00
CA SER A 63 13.59 1.43 19.60
C SER A 63 12.42 1.58 18.62
N THR A 64 12.59 2.46 17.62
CA THR A 64 11.67 2.62 16.48
C THR A 64 11.68 1.40 15.54
N PRO A 65 10.67 1.22 14.66
CA PRO A 65 10.57 0.04 13.78
C PRO A 65 11.82 -0.23 12.92
N LEU A 66 12.51 0.83 12.49
CA LEU A 66 13.73 0.76 11.68
C LEU A 66 14.97 1.23 12.43
N ALA A 67 14.93 1.26 13.77
CA ALA A 67 16.09 1.64 14.58
C ALA A 67 17.30 0.76 14.24
N GLY A 68 18.42 1.41 13.97
CA GLY A 68 19.68 0.75 13.62
C GLY A 68 19.90 0.53 12.13
N LEU A 69 18.89 0.76 11.27
CA LEU A 69 19.08 0.77 9.82
C LEU A 69 19.83 2.05 9.40
N ARG A 70 20.98 1.90 8.74
CA ARG A 70 21.83 3.00 8.28
C ARG A 70 21.76 3.14 6.78
N VAL A 71 21.32 4.30 6.30
CA VAL A 71 21.03 4.53 4.87
C VAL A 71 21.86 5.69 4.35
N VAL A 72 22.58 5.45 3.27
CA VAL A 72 23.16 6.50 2.43
C VAL A 72 22.20 6.76 1.29
N GLU A 73 21.82 8.02 1.08
CA GLU A 73 20.94 8.44 -0.01
C GLU A 73 21.65 9.47 -0.88
N GLN A 74 21.81 9.17 -2.16
CA GLN A 74 22.25 10.12 -3.19
C GLN A 74 21.34 9.97 -4.40
N ALA A 75 20.09 10.41 -4.25
CA ALA A 75 19.04 10.27 -5.25
C ALA A 75 18.16 11.52 -5.38
N GLY A 76 17.50 11.65 -6.53
CA GLY A 76 16.43 12.60 -6.82
C GLY A 76 15.10 12.25 -6.14
N TRP A 77 13.98 12.79 -6.64
CA TRP A 77 12.69 12.82 -5.95
C TRP A 77 12.18 11.47 -5.42
N ALA A 78 12.21 10.42 -6.24
CA ALA A 78 11.68 9.12 -5.84
C ALA A 78 12.53 8.45 -4.75
N GLY A 79 13.86 8.47 -4.92
CA GLY A 79 14.78 7.96 -3.90
C GLY A 79 14.76 8.79 -2.62
N ALA A 80 14.66 10.12 -2.74
CA ALA A 80 14.51 11.02 -1.61
C ALA A 80 13.22 10.75 -0.81
N PHE A 81 12.12 10.46 -1.50
CA PHE A 81 10.89 10.05 -0.82
C PHE A 81 11.06 8.69 -0.12
N ALA A 82 11.74 7.74 -0.76
CA ALA A 82 12.04 6.44 -0.13
C ALA A 82 12.83 6.61 1.16
N GLY A 83 13.92 7.39 1.16
CA GLY A 83 14.68 7.66 2.38
C GLY A 83 13.88 8.43 3.42
N ARG A 84 12.95 9.31 3.02
CA ARG A 84 12.00 9.93 3.97
C ARG A 84 11.13 8.89 4.66
N LEU A 85 10.57 7.93 3.93
CA LEU A 85 9.76 6.86 4.51
C LEU A 85 10.56 5.99 5.49
N LEU A 86 11.82 5.71 5.17
CA LEU A 86 12.72 4.97 6.04
C LEU A 86 13.08 5.78 7.31
N ALA A 87 13.37 7.08 7.18
CA ALA A 87 13.56 7.97 8.32
C ALA A 87 12.28 8.09 9.16
N ASP A 88 11.12 8.06 8.53
CA ASP A 88 9.82 8.05 9.22
C ASP A 88 9.61 6.76 10.04
N GLY A 89 10.19 5.63 9.62
CA GLY A 89 10.29 4.41 10.43
C GLY A 89 11.43 4.41 11.46
N GLY A 90 12.26 5.46 11.47
CA GLY A 90 13.38 5.67 12.39
C GLY A 90 14.73 5.10 11.96
N ALA A 91 14.92 4.87 10.67
CA ALA A 91 16.26 4.66 10.10
C ALA A 91 17.11 5.93 10.24
N ASP A 92 18.42 5.78 10.39
CA ASP A 92 19.37 6.90 10.30
C ASP A 92 19.76 7.09 8.84
N VAL A 93 19.19 8.12 8.22
CA VAL A 93 19.35 8.41 6.80
C VAL A 93 20.26 9.62 6.62
N VAL A 94 21.38 9.40 5.93
CA VAL A 94 22.33 10.43 5.51
C VAL A 94 22.12 10.70 4.03
N ARG A 95 21.57 11.86 3.70
CA ARG A 95 21.55 12.39 2.34
C ARG A 95 22.92 12.99 2.03
N VAL A 96 23.56 12.46 1.00
CA VAL A 96 24.84 12.94 0.49
C VAL A 96 24.60 13.88 -0.68
N VAL A 97 24.96 15.14 -0.48
CA VAL A 97 24.96 16.18 -1.51
C VAL A 97 26.35 16.19 -2.15
N PRO A 98 26.49 15.99 -3.47
CA PRO A 98 27.80 16.05 -4.11
C PRO A 98 28.36 17.49 -4.06
N PRO A 99 29.70 17.70 -4.16
CA PRO A 99 30.31 19.04 -4.13
C PRO A 99 29.81 20.03 -5.21
N GLY A 100 29.10 19.55 -6.23
CA GLY A 100 28.42 20.39 -7.23
C GLY A 100 27.07 20.96 -6.77
N GLY A 101 26.61 20.58 -5.57
CA GLY A 101 25.33 20.91 -4.97
C GLY A 101 24.20 19.93 -5.33
N ASP A 102 23.06 20.11 -4.66
CA ASP A 102 21.86 19.29 -4.82
C ASP A 102 20.84 19.99 -5.74
N THR A 103 20.36 19.28 -6.77
CA THR A 103 19.32 19.81 -7.65
C THR A 103 18.00 20.04 -6.90
N LEU A 104 17.66 19.19 -5.93
CA LEU A 104 16.44 19.34 -5.14
C LEU A 104 16.48 20.62 -4.30
N GLU A 105 17.63 20.97 -3.72
CA GLU A 105 17.78 22.17 -2.88
C GLU A 105 17.67 23.47 -3.67
N ARG A 106 17.96 23.43 -4.98
CA ARG A 106 17.84 24.57 -5.88
C ARG A 106 16.45 24.71 -6.50
N GLU A 107 15.53 23.79 -6.24
CA GLU A 107 14.22 23.79 -6.88
C GLU A 107 13.19 24.62 -6.08
N PRO A 108 12.51 25.60 -6.72
CA PRO A 108 11.44 26.36 -6.06
C PRO A 108 10.20 25.48 -5.78
N PRO A 109 9.24 25.97 -4.98
CA PRO A 109 9.23 27.26 -4.28
C PRO A 109 10.16 27.30 -3.07
N PHE A 110 10.59 28.52 -2.70
CA PHE A 110 11.42 28.77 -1.52
C PHE A 110 10.61 29.39 -0.37
N PHE A 111 11.08 29.23 0.86
CA PHE A 111 10.44 29.84 2.03
C PHE A 111 10.66 31.36 2.06
N GLY A 112 9.64 32.14 1.68
CA GLY A 112 9.72 33.60 1.70
C GLY A 112 10.81 34.13 0.77
N GLU A 113 11.72 34.95 1.31
CA GLU A 113 12.90 35.48 0.60
C GLU A 113 14.17 34.66 0.87
N SER A 114 14.07 33.50 1.54
CA SER A 114 15.22 32.62 1.77
C SER A 114 15.53 31.77 0.54
N ASP A 115 16.73 31.18 0.49
CA ASP A 115 17.14 30.19 -0.52
C ASP A 115 16.78 28.74 -0.11
N VAL A 116 15.96 28.55 0.93
CA VAL A 116 15.60 27.22 1.43
C VAL A 116 14.41 26.68 0.63
N SER A 117 14.64 25.64 -0.18
CA SER A 117 13.59 24.98 -0.95
C SER A 117 12.55 24.32 -0.03
N ILE A 118 11.28 24.63 -0.26
CA ILE A 118 10.13 24.03 0.45
C ILE A 118 10.07 22.53 0.15
N GLN A 119 10.29 22.16 -1.11
CA GLN A 119 10.24 20.76 -1.52
C GLN A 119 11.40 19.97 -0.90
N ALA A 120 12.64 20.44 -1.03
CA ALA A 120 13.79 19.75 -0.44
C ALA A 120 13.64 19.58 1.08
N THR A 121 13.13 20.62 1.76
CA THR A 121 12.86 20.56 3.20
C THR A 121 11.87 19.45 3.55
N TRP A 122 10.82 19.25 2.74
CA TRP A 122 9.83 18.20 2.95
C TRP A 122 10.38 16.79 2.64
N TYR A 123 10.99 16.61 1.47
CA TYR A 123 11.54 15.30 1.06
C TYR A 123 12.73 14.85 1.92
N ASN A 124 13.46 15.78 2.53
CA ASN A 124 14.62 15.47 3.38
C ASN A 124 14.33 15.55 4.87
N ALA A 125 13.06 15.71 5.24
CA ALA A 125 12.70 15.79 6.63
C ALA A 125 13.09 14.50 7.38
N GLY A 126 13.58 14.65 8.61
CA GLY A 126 14.08 13.55 9.45
C GLY A 126 15.45 12.99 9.05
N LYS A 127 16.10 13.54 8.02
CA LYS A 127 17.42 13.10 7.54
C LYS A 127 18.53 14.02 8.03
N ARG A 128 19.75 13.48 8.04
CA ARG A 128 20.98 14.27 8.06
C ARG A 128 21.41 14.58 6.63
N VAL A 129 21.87 15.79 6.36
CA VAL A 129 22.33 16.22 5.04
C VAL A 129 23.79 16.64 5.16
N VAL A 130 24.66 16.05 4.35
CA VAL A 130 26.10 16.31 4.33
C VAL A 130 26.55 16.57 2.90
N GLU A 131 27.40 17.57 2.69
CA GLU A 131 28.09 17.78 1.41
C GLU A 131 29.36 16.94 1.40
N LEU A 132 29.46 15.98 0.46
CA LEU A 132 30.52 14.99 0.45
C LEU A 132 30.72 14.39 -0.95
N ASP A 133 31.98 14.20 -1.36
CA ASP A 133 32.32 13.34 -2.50
C ASP A 133 32.24 11.88 -2.07
N LEU A 134 31.20 11.18 -2.54
CA LEU A 134 30.96 9.79 -2.16
C LEU A 134 32.10 8.84 -2.59
N ALA A 135 32.82 9.15 -3.67
CA ALA A 135 33.94 8.34 -4.15
C ALA A 135 35.24 8.54 -3.33
N GLY A 136 35.30 9.63 -2.56
CA GLY A 136 36.42 10.01 -1.69
C GLY A 136 36.57 9.13 -0.46
N GLU A 137 37.55 9.44 0.39
CA GLU A 137 37.88 8.67 1.60
C GLU A 137 36.73 8.65 2.60
N GLU A 138 36.20 9.82 2.97
CA GLU A 138 35.05 9.98 3.88
C GLU A 138 33.78 9.30 3.32
N GLY A 139 33.53 9.41 2.01
CA GLY A 139 32.41 8.73 1.35
C GLY A 139 32.50 7.21 1.42
N ARG A 140 33.70 6.66 1.24
CA ARG A 140 33.96 5.22 1.40
C ARG A 140 33.85 4.76 2.85
N GLU A 141 34.27 5.59 3.81
CA GLU A 141 34.07 5.31 5.24
C GLU A 141 32.58 5.24 5.56
N LEU A 142 31.80 6.22 5.10
CA LEU A 142 30.35 6.25 5.28
C LEU A 142 29.67 5.00 4.70
N LEU A 143 30.03 4.61 3.46
CA LEU A 143 29.52 3.40 2.81
C LEU A 143 29.91 2.11 3.57
N SER A 144 31.07 2.07 4.21
CA SER A 144 31.51 0.91 5.02
C SER A 144 30.65 0.69 6.27
N GLY A 145 30.02 1.75 6.77
CA GLY A 145 29.11 1.72 7.91
C GLY A 145 27.65 1.48 7.53
N ALA A 146 27.30 1.58 6.25
CA ALA A 146 25.93 1.58 5.74
C ALA A 146 25.35 0.16 5.54
N ASP A 147 24.02 0.07 5.65
CA ASP A 147 23.26 -1.13 5.27
C ASP A 147 22.71 -1.03 3.85
N LEU A 148 22.32 0.19 3.47
CA LEU A 148 21.61 0.49 2.24
C LEU A 148 22.19 1.75 1.59
N LEU A 149 22.39 1.70 0.28
CA LEU A 149 22.61 2.83 -0.59
C LEU A 149 21.39 2.99 -1.51
N ILE A 150 20.75 4.15 -1.48
CA ILE A 150 19.70 4.55 -2.44
C ILE A 150 20.29 5.58 -3.39
N GLU A 151 20.25 5.28 -4.68
CA GLU A 151 20.80 6.15 -5.72
C GLU A 151 19.98 6.09 -7.02
N ASP A 152 20.15 7.07 -7.90
CA ASP A 152 19.54 7.13 -9.23
C ASP A 152 20.55 7.55 -10.31
N TRP A 153 21.79 7.12 -10.16
CA TRP A 153 22.91 7.52 -11.02
C TRP A 153 22.69 7.09 -12.46
N SER A 154 23.02 8.01 -13.37
CA SER A 154 23.20 7.68 -14.78
C SER A 154 24.51 6.88 -14.95
N ALA A 155 24.60 6.03 -15.97
CA ALA A 155 25.82 5.28 -16.24
C ALA A 155 27.06 6.17 -16.49
N GLY A 156 26.87 7.43 -16.91
CA GLY A 156 27.94 8.38 -17.18
C GLY A 156 28.42 9.18 -15.96
N ASP A 157 27.57 9.32 -14.95
CA ASP A 157 27.82 10.18 -13.77
C ASP A 157 27.99 9.39 -12.47
N ALA A 158 28.00 8.06 -12.55
CA ALA A 158 28.11 7.20 -11.38
C ALA A 158 29.49 7.35 -10.69
N PRO A 159 29.54 7.65 -9.37
CA PRO A 159 30.80 7.74 -8.62
C PRO A 159 31.50 6.39 -8.46
N PHE A 160 30.79 5.29 -8.68
CA PHE A 160 31.32 3.93 -8.61
C PHE A 160 30.87 3.09 -9.79
N ASP A 161 31.78 2.24 -10.27
CA ASP A 161 31.42 1.04 -11.01
C ASP A 161 30.67 0.06 -10.08
N GLY A 162 29.59 -0.56 -10.59
CA GLY A 162 28.73 -1.42 -9.77
C GLY A 162 29.42 -2.67 -9.24
N ASP A 163 30.27 -3.29 -10.06
CA ASP A 163 31.05 -4.47 -9.64
C ASP A 163 32.13 -4.10 -8.64
N ALA A 164 32.79 -2.95 -8.84
CA ALA A 164 33.75 -2.41 -7.88
C ALA A 164 33.10 -2.10 -6.52
N LEU A 165 31.91 -1.49 -6.52
CA LEU A 165 31.16 -1.19 -5.31
C LEU A 165 30.79 -2.48 -4.55
N ARG A 166 30.27 -3.49 -5.26
CA ARG A 166 29.93 -4.80 -4.67
C ARG A 166 31.14 -5.50 -4.07
N LYS A 167 32.30 -5.41 -4.72
CA LYS A 167 33.56 -6.00 -4.20
C LYS A 167 34.05 -5.27 -2.95
N ALA A 168 33.96 -3.95 -2.93
CA ALA A 168 34.41 -3.13 -1.80
C ALA A 168 33.46 -3.26 -0.59
N PHE A 169 32.16 -3.38 -0.83
CA PHE A 169 31.12 -3.40 0.20
C PHE A 169 30.19 -4.61 0.00
N PRO A 170 30.65 -5.85 0.25
CA PRO A 170 29.93 -7.08 -0.13
C PRO A 170 28.59 -7.28 0.59
N SER A 171 28.35 -6.59 1.70
CA SER A 171 27.10 -6.64 2.44
C SER A 171 26.23 -5.38 2.32
N LEU A 172 26.60 -4.45 1.43
CA LEU A 172 25.81 -3.26 1.15
C LEU A 172 24.67 -3.64 0.19
N VAL A 173 23.44 -3.28 0.55
CA VAL A 173 22.32 -3.33 -0.39
C VAL A 173 22.36 -2.07 -1.23
N ARG A 174 22.42 -2.20 -2.55
CA ARG A 174 22.33 -1.10 -3.49
C ARG A 174 20.93 -1.08 -4.10
N LEU A 175 20.22 0.01 -3.95
CA LEU A 175 18.94 0.27 -4.62
C LEU A 175 19.12 1.41 -5.63
N SER A 176 18.98 1.08 -6.90
CA SER A 176 18.94 2.05 -7.99
C SER A 176 17.49 2.38 -8.33
N VAL A 177 17.11 3.66 -8.26
CA VAL A 177 15.76 4.14 -8.58
C VAL A 177 15.82 4.96 -9.86
N THR A 178 15.95 4.28 -11.00
CA THR A 178 16.16 4.94 -12.29
C THR A 178 14.83 5.18 -13.01
N PRO A 179 14.73 6.16 -13.92
CA PRO A 179 13.48 6.40 -14.63
C PRO A 179 13.04 5.23 -15.51
N MET A 180 13.99 4.59 -16.19
CA MET A 180 13.72 3.59 -17.24
C MET A 180 14.38 2.21 -17.01
N GLY A 181 15.02 2.01 -15.87
CA GLY A 181 15.90 0.86 -15.63
C GLY A 181 17.35 1.16 -15.99
N HIS A 182 18.29 0.39 -15.45
CA HIS A 182 19.73 0.50 -15.76
C HIS A 182 20.07 0.04 -17.17
N GLU A 183 19.28 -0.87 -17.73
CA GLU A 183 19.53 -1.50 -19.01
C GLU A 183 18.41 -1.23 -20.03
N GLY A 184 18.70 -1.50 -21.30
CA GLY A 184 17.74 -1.42 -22.39
C GLY A 184 17.80 -0.11 -23.18
N PRO A 185 16.96 0.01 -24.23
CA PRO A 185 17.05 1.08 -25.22
C PRO A 185 16.74 2.47 -24.65
N TRP A 186 16.10 2.53 -23.49
CA TRP A 186 15.63 3.77 -22.87
C TRP A 186 16.35 4.12 -21.56
N ALA A 187 17.37 3.36 -21.14
CA ALA A 187 18.10 3.56 -19.88
C ALA A 187 18.69 4.98 -19.73
N GLY A 188 19.07 5.63 -20.84
CA GLY A 188 19.61 6.99 -20.84
C GLY A 188 18.58 8.12 -20.90
N LEU A 189 17.27 7.83 -20.86
CA LEU A 189 16.25 8.88 -20.96
C LEU A 189 16.04 9.60 -19.62
N ALA A 190 16.20 10.92 -19.65
CA ALA A 190 15.79 11.79 -18.57
C ALA A 190 14.26 11.99 -18.61
N ILE A 191 13.60 11.82 -17.45
CA ILE A 191 12.15 11.84 -17.34
C ILE A 191 11.76 12.63 -16.09
N ASN A 192 10.76 13.50 -16.24
CA ASN A 192 10.09 14.17 -15.14
C ASN A 192 8.71 13.52 -14.89
N ASP A 193 8.01 13.97 -13.83
CA ASP A 193 6.73 13.40 -13.41
C ASP A 193 5.65 13.39 -14.52
N LEU A 194 5.58 14.46 -15.31
CA LEU A 194 4.63 14.58 -16.41
C LEU A 194 4.91 13.54 -17.52
N VAL A 195 6.17 13.39 -17.91
CA VAL A 195 6.59 12.39 -18.89
C VAL A 195 6.37 10.98 -18.35
N ALA A 196 6.68 10.73 -17.08
CA ALA A 196 6.45 9.44 -16.44
C ALA A 196 4.97 9.05 -16.45
N THR A 197 4.07 9.99 -16.09
CA THR A 197 2.62 9.79 -16.11
C THR A 197 2.08 9.51 -17.52
N ALA A 198 2.66 10.15 -18.54
CA ALA A 198 2.29 9.90 -19.93
C ALA A 198 2.72 8.51 -20.40
N LEU A 199 3.97 8.10 -20.10
CA LEU A 199 4.55 6.86 -20.57
C LEU A 199 4.04 5.61 -19.82
N CYS A 200 3.54 5.75 -18.59
CA CYS A 200 2.97 4.63 -17.84
C CYS A 200 1.51 4.32 -18.20
N GLY A 201 0.89 5.13 -19.08
CA GLY A 201 -0.48 4.95 -19.56
C GLY A 201 -1.56 5.67 -18.72
N ALA A 202 -1.24 6.16 -17.52
CA ALA A 202 -2.20 6.82 -16.64
C ALA A 202 -2.83 8.07 -17.27
N ALA A 203 -2.04 8.89 -17.98
CA ALA A 203 -2.57 10.09 -18.65
C ALA A 203 -3.63 9.74 -19.72
N SER A 204 -3.46 8.60 -20.42
CA SER A 204 -4.32 8.22 -21.55
C SER A 204 -5.78 8.01 -21.17
N ILE A 205 -6.05 7.62 -19.91
CA ILE A 205 -7.37 7.33 -19.37
C ILE A 205 -7.89 8.38 -18.38
N THR A 206 -7.10 9.41 -18.08
CA THR A 206 -7.48 10.45 -17.12
C THR A 206 -8.16 11.61 -17.85
N GLY A 207 -9.38 11.94 -17.41
CA GLY A 207 -10.21 12.99 -17.99
C GLY A 207 -11.52 12.46 -18.56
N THR A 208 -12.30 13.36 -19.14
CA THR A 208 -13.53 13.04 -19.90
C THR A 208 -13.19 12.65 -21.35
N PRO A 209 -14.12 12.02 -22.10
CA PRO A 209 -13.94 11.78 -23.53
C PRO A 209 -13.60 13.06 -24.32
N GLU A 210 -14.13 14.21 -23.89
CA GLU A 210 -14.01 15.50 -24.56
C GLU A 210 -12.73 16.28 -24.19
N THR A 211 -12.08 15.94 -23.07
CA THR A 211 -10.83 16.58 -22.66
C THR A 211 -9.61 15.92 -23.32
N PRO A 212 -8.52 16.66 -23.55
CA PRO A 212 -7.22 16.05 -23.83
C PRO A 212 -6.80 15.13 -22.65
N PRO A 213 -5.79 14.26 -22.82
CA PRO A 213 -5.18 13.52 -21.71
C PRO A 213 -4.81 14.46 -20.56
N LEU A 214 -5.25 14.14 -19.35
CA LEU A 214 -4.96 14.91 -18.14
C LEU A 214 -4.00 14.13 -17.23
N THR A 215 -3.36 14.83 -16.31
CA THR A 215 -2.51 14.22 -15.27
C THR A 215 -2.90 14.74 -13.89
N GLY A 216 -2.50 13.99 -12.86
CA GLY A 216 -2.61 14.44 -11.48
C GLY A 216 -1.72 15.65 -11.21
N TYR A 217 -2.01 16.38 -10.13
CA TYR A 217 -1.17 17.50 -9.69
C TYR A 217 -0.05 17.03 -8.76
N GLY A 218 1.12 17.67 -8.89
CA GLY A 218 2.31 17.40 -8.08
C GLY A 218 3.05 16.12 -8.46
N ASN A 219 4.05 15.74 -7.67
CA ASN A 219 4.99 14.66 -7.99
C ASN A 219 4.46 13.26 -7.59
N GLN A 220 3.24 12.92 -8.01
CA GLN A 220 2.57 11.67 -7.60
C GLN A 220 3.32 10.42 -8.10
N THR A 221 3.99 10.50 -9.25
CA THR A 221 4.78 9.38 -9.75
C THR A 221 6.00 9.14 -8.87
N ALA A 222 6.69 10.20 -8.44
CA ALA A 222 7.83 10.09 -7.53
C ALA A 222 7.43 9.52 -6.17
N HIS A 223 6.26 9.92 -5.63
CA HIS A 223 5.76 9.33 -4.39
C HIS A 223 5.42 7.85 -4.52
N THR A 224 4.78 7.47 -5.64
CA THR A 224 4.45 6.07 -5.92
C THR A 224 5.73 5.25 -6.01
N VAL A 225 6.68 5.67 -6.85
CA VAL A 225 7.96 4.97 -7.01
C VAL A 225 8.75 4.93 -5.71
N GLY A 226 8.81 6.04 -4.97
CA GLY A 226 9.51 6.11 -3.68
C GLY A 226 8.92 5.17 -2.61
N LEU A 227 7.60 4.95 -2.61
CA LEU A 227 6.96 3.95 -1.75
C LEU A 227 7.44 2.53 -2.09
N TYR A 228 7.48 2.16 -3.38
CA TYR A 228 8.02 0.86 -3.80
C TYR A 228 9.51 0.75 -3.55
N ALA A 229 10.27 1.82 -3.74
CA ALA A 229 11.69 1.88 -3.43
C ALA A 229 11.94 1.58 -1.94
N ALA A 230 11.15 2.16 -1.02
CA ALA A 230 11.23 1.83 0.40
C ALA A 230 10.89 0.34 0.68
N CYS A 231 9.86 -0.22 0.03
CA CYS A 231 9.54 -1.64 0.15
C CYS A 231 10.67 -2.55 -0.36
N CYS A 232 11.22 -2.25 -1.53
CA CYS A 232 12.33 -2.97 -2.13
C CYS A 232 13.60 -2.88 -1.29
N ALA A 233 13.91 -1.70 -0.74
CA ALA A 233 15.01 -1.48 0.19
C ALA A 233 14.90 -2.40 1.41
N LEU A 234 13.74 -2.42 2.08
CA LEU A 234 13.51 -3.27 3.26
C LEU A 234 13.59 -4.76 2.90
N ALA A 235 13.08 -5.16 1.73
CA ALA A 235 13.21 -6.53 1.24
C ALA A 235 14.69 -6.90 1.00
N GLY A 236 15.46 -6.03 0.35
CA GLY A 236 16.89 -6.23 0.12
C GLY A 236 17.69 -6.35 1.40
N VAL A 237 17.45 -5.47 2.38
CA VAL A 237 18.07 -5.53 3.71
C VAL A 237 17.72 -6.84 4.41
N ARG A 238 16.45 -7.28 4.34
CA ARG A 238 16.02 -8.54 4.94
C ARG A 238 16.67 -9.77 4.30
N LEU A 239 16.87 -9.75 2.98
CA LEU A 239 17.61 -10.79 2.25
C LEU A 239 19.08 -10.80 2.67
N ARG A 240 19.69 -9.63 2.78
CA ARG A 240 21.06 -9.45 3.28
C ARG A 240 21.21 -10.00 4.69
N ASP A 241 20.27 -9.71 5.59
CA ASP A 241 20.32 -10.21 6.96
C ASP A 241 20.25 -11.74 7.04
N SER A 242 19.57 -12.39 6.09
CA SER A 242 19.50 -13.86 6.03
C SER A 242 20.70 -14.54 5.36
N SER A 243 21.41 -13.82 4.48
CA SER A 243 22.47 -14.40 3.63
C SER A 243 23.88 -13.88 3.95
N GLY A 244 23.98 -12.78 4.70
CA GLY A 244 25.22 -12.02 4.92
C GLY A 244 25.68 -11.18 3.72
N GLN A 245 25.08 -11.36 2.54
CA GLN A 245 25.48 -10.70 1.29
C GLN A 245 24.48 -9.65 0.87
N GLY A 246 24.99 -8.49 0.45
CA GLY A 246 24.20 -7.45 -0.18
C GLY A 246 23.75 -7.87 -1.58
N CYS A 247 22.74 -7.17 -2.09
CA CYS A 247 22.27 -7.32 -3.46
C CYS A 247 22.16 -5.96 -4.13
N HIS A 248 22.12 -5.99 -5.46
CA HIS A 248 21.71 -4.84 -6.25
C HIS A 248 20.26 -5.02 -6.67
N ILE A 249 19.45 -4.00 -6.40
CA ILE A 249 18.06 -3.89 -6.83
C ILE A 249 18.00 -2.75 -7.85
N ASP A 250 17.67 -3.09 -9.10
CA ASP A 250 17.30 -2.12 -10.12
C ASP A 250 15.79 -1.92 -10.11
N LEU A 251 15.34 -0.71 -9.79
CA LEU A 251 13.93 -0.34 -9.75
C LEU A 251 13.64 0.71 -10.83
N SER A 252 13.03 0.28 -11.92
CA SER A 252 12.54 1.16 -12.98
C SER A 252 11.26 1.89 -12.53
N SER A 253 11.29 3.22 -12.60
CA SER A 253 10.11 4.05 -12.37
C SER A 253 9.00 3.73 -13.37
N HIS A 254 9.35 3.51 -14.64
CA HIS A 254 8.39 3.19 -15.70
C HIS A 254 7.67 1.86 -15.44
N GLU A 255 8.41 0.80 -15.14
CA GLU A 255 7.82 -0.51 -14.82
C GLU A 255 6.96 -0.45 -13.55
N THR A 256 7.44 0.27 -12.53
CA THR A 256 6.70 0.49 -11.29
C THR A 256 5.36 1.18 -11.57
N LEU A 257 5.36 2.28 -12.30
CA LEU A 257 4.15 3.05 -12.59
C LEU A 257 3.18 2.28 -13.49
N ALA A 258 3.70 1.59 -14.52
CA ALA A 258 2.88 0.74 -15.38
C ALA A 258 2.24 -0.42 -14.59
N ALA A 259 2.97 -1.03 -13.65
CA ALA A 259 2.42 -2.05 -12.77
C ALA A 259 1.35 -1.48 -11.81
N ASN A 260 1.37 -0.19 -11.50
CA ASN A 260 0.37 0.47 -10.67
C ASN A 260 -0.87 0.95 -11.44
N THR A 261 -0.91 0.80 -12.77
CA THR A 261 -2.14 0.92 -13.57
C THR A 261 -2.86 -0.44 -13.70
N GLU A 262 -2.71 -1.33 -12.72
CA GLU A 262 -3.13 -2.74 -12.78
C GLU A 262 -4.62 -2.96 -13.08
N GLN A 263 -5.50 -2.00 -12.78
CA GLN A 263 -6.90 -2.10 -13.20
C GLN A 263 -7.07 -1.98 -14.71
N MET A 264 -6.30 -1.12 -15.36
CA MET A 264 -6.23 -1.03 -16.82
C MET A 264 -5.67 -2.34 -17.39
N LEU A 265 -4.60 -2.86 -16.77
CA LEU A 265 -4.00 -4.13 -17.18
C LEU A 265 -4.96 -5.30 -16.96
N MET A 266 -5.78 -5.28 -15.91
CA MET A 266 -6.82 -6.27 -15.68
C MET A 266 -7.86 -6.25 -16.81
N GLN A 267 -8.32 -5.07 -17.24
CA GLN A 267 -9.23 -4.96 -18.40
C GLN A 267 -8.56 -5.49 -19.68
N TRP A 268 -7.27 -5.22 -19.86
CA TRP A 268 -6.49 -5.68 -21.01
C TRP A 268 -6.27 -7.20 -21.03
N PHE A 269 -5.92 -7.80 -19.89
CA PHE A 269 -5.68 -9.25 -19.75
C PHE A 269 -6.97 -10.06 -19.75
N PHE A 270 -8.07 -9.46 -19.29
CA PHE A 270 -9.36 -10.12 -19.12
C PHE A 270 -10.49 -9.33 -19.80
N PRO A 271 -10.48 -9.19 -21.14
CA PRO A 271 -11.49 -8.40 -21.86
C PRO A 271 -12.92 -8.92 -21.65
N ASP A 272 -13.09 -10.23 -21.49
CA ASP A 272 -14.40 -10.87 -21.21
C ASP A 272 -14.70 -11.01 -19.71
N GLY A 273 -13.84 -10.46 -18.85
CA GLY A 273 -13.75 -10.74 -17.42
C GLY A 273 -14.62 -9.88 -16.49
N GLY A 274 -15.54 -9.07 -17.03
CA GLY A 274 -16.30 -8.11 -16.22
C GLY A 274 -17.36 -7.32 -16.99
N ARG A 275 -17.67 -6.11 -16.50
CA ARG A 275 -18.58 -5.14 -17.16
C ARG A 275 -17.91 -4.32 -18.26
N TRP A 276 -16.70 -4.70 -18.65
CA TRP A 276 -15.90 -4.02 -19.66
C TRP A 276 -16.56 -4.16 -21.03
N THR A 277 -16.63 -3.07 -21.77
CA THR A 277 -17.17 -3.06 -23.15
C THR A 277 -16.06 -3.00 -24.20
N THR A 278 -14.81 -2.79 -23.77
CA THR A 278 -13.61 -2.72 -24.60
C THR A 278 -12.45 -3.42 -23.90
N GLN A 279 -11.44 -3.83 -24.67
CA GLN A 279 -10.18 -4.35 -24.09
C GLN A 279 -9.25 -3.22 -23.62
N VAL A 280 -9.33 -2.04 -24.25
CA VAL A 280 -8.53 -0.87 -23.90
C VAL A 280 -9.39 0.13 -23.13
N ALA A 281 -8.98 0.45 -21.90
CA ALA A 281 -9.59 1.46 -21.06
C ALA A 281 -9.61 2.84 -21.77
N GLN A 282 -10.69 3.60 -21.58
CA GLN A 282 -10.90 4.91 -22.20
C GLN A 282 -11.14 5.97 -21.12
N ARG A 283 -10.94 7.24 -21.48
CA ARG A 283 -11.36 8.38 -20.63
C ARG A 283 -12.87 8.36 -20.46
N GLN A 284 -13.33 8.44 -19.21
CA GLN A 284 -14.75 8.39 -18.86
C GLN A 284 -15.15 9.36 -17.73
N GLY A 285 -14.30 10.35 -17.45
CA GLY A 285 -14.50 11.29 -16.35
C GLY A 285 -14.27 10.63 -15.00
N SER A 286 -15.15 10.91 -14.04
CA SER A 286 -15.09 10.38 -12.67
C SER A 286 -15.85 9.07 -12.49
N LEU A 287 -16.47 8.54 -13.55
CA LEU A 287 -17.23 7.30 -13.48
C LEU A 287 -16.27 6.15 -13.16
N HIS A 288 -16.55 5.46 -12.06
CA HIS A 288 -15.83 4.24 -11.72
C HIS A 288 -16.27 3.09 -12.63
N TRP A 289 -15.36 2.20 -13.01
CA TRP A 289 -15.63 1.15 -14.00
C TRP A 289 -16.78 0.19 -13.68
N SER A 290 -17.11 0.02 -12.40
CA SER A 290 -18.28 -0.78 -12.00
C SER A 290 -19.62 -0.16 -12.47
N GLY A 291 -19.62 1.12 -12.84
CA GLY A 291 -20.80 1.94 -13.12
C GLY A 291 -21.58 2.41 -11.88
N GLY A 292 -21.07 2.16 -10.67
CA GLY A 292 -21.78 2.44 -9.40
C GLY A 292 -21.10 3.48 -8.51
N TYR A 293 -20.21 4.32 -9.05
CA TYR A 293 -19.59 5.42 -8.29
C TYR A 293 -19.24 6.53 -9.25
N GLU A 294 -19.53 7.77 -8.88
CA GLU A 294 -19.19 8.93 -9.71
C GLU A 294 -19.11 10.18 -8.84
N LEU A 295 -18.34 11.17 -9.29
CA LEU A 295 -18.32 12.52 -8.71
C LEU A 295 -19.36 13.38 -9.42
N TYR A 296 -20.31 13.93 -8.66
CA TYR A 296 -21.27 14.91 -9.17
C TYR A 296 -21.08 16.28 -8.51
N PRO A 297 -21.32 17.38 -9.25
CA PRO A 297 -21.41 18.69 -8.65
C PRO A 297 -22.67 18.82 -7.79
N ASP A 298 -22.53 19.45 -6.64
CA ASP A 298 -23.62 19.88 -5.78
C ASP A 298 -24.26 21.19 -6.29
N ARG A 299 -25.24 21.73 -5.56
CA ARG A 299 -25.93 22.98 -5.93
C ARG A 299 -25.01 24.21 -6.07
N ASN A 300 -23.84 24.17 -5.44
CA ASN A 300 -22.84 25.23 -5.41
C ASN A 300 -21.65 24.94 -6.34
N GLY A 301 -21.65 23.79 -7.04
CA GLY A 301 -20.56 23.35 -7.91
C GLY A 301 -19.43 22.62 -7.19
N ASN A 302 -19.54 22.32 -5.89
CA ASN A 302 -18.57 21.47 -5.18
C ASN A 302 -18.79 20.00 -5.54
N GLY A 303 -17.74 19.19 -5.52
CA GLY A 303 -17.87 17.77 -5.85
C GLY A 303 -18.34 16.91 -4.66
N LEU A 304 -19.16 15.90 -4.95
CA LEU A 304 -19.49 14.81 -4.03
C LEU A 304 -19.38 13.46 -4.78
N MET A 305 -18.60 12.53 -4.22
CA MET A 305 -18.62 11.14 -4.64
C MET A 305 -19.83 10.45 -4.03
N VAL A 306 -20.68 9.87 -4.88
CA VAL A 306 -21.86 9.12 -4.46
C VAL A 306 -21.80 7.69 -4.96
N THR A 307 -22.36 6.76 -4.19
CA THR A 307 -22.44 5.35 -4.58
C THR A 307 -23.65 4.63 -3.95
N PRO A 308 -24.36 3.79 -4.72
CA PRO A 308 -25.36 2.88 -4.20
C PRO A 308 -24.78 1.53 -3.73
N SER A 309 -23.45 1.35 -3.70
CA SER A 309 -22.85 0.03 -3.54
C SER A 309 -22.99 -0.60 -2.14
N LEU A 310 -23.30 0.21 -1.12
CA LEU A 310 -23.60 -0.25 0.24
C LEU A 310 -24.91 0.36 0.73
N GLY A 311 -25.82 -0.48 1.22
CA GLY A 311 -27.06 -0.01 1.85
C GLY A 311 -28.12 0.56 0.89
N LEU A 312 -28.13 0.17 -0.39
CA LEU A 312 -29.02 0.75 -1.40
C LEU A 312 -30.50 0.71 -0.97
N ILE A 313 -31.02 -0.49 -0.69
CA ILE A 313 -32.45 -0.68 -0.39
C ILE A 313 -32.79 -0.23 1.03
N ASP A 314 -31.91 -0.52 1.96
CA ASP A 314 -32.15 -0.41 3.41
C ASP A 314 -31.84 0.98 3.96
N LYS A 315 -31.09 1.82 3.22
CA LYS A 315 -30.64 3.14 3.71
C LYS A 315 -30.76 4.25 2.67
N LEU A 316 -30.19 4.04 1.47
CA LEU A 316 -30.09 5.10 0.47
C LEU A 316 -31.44 5.42 -0.17
N ILE A 317 -32.20 4.41 -0.61
CA ILE A 317 -33.54 4.63 -1.16
C ILE A 317 -34.49 5.26 -0.12
N PRO A 318 -34.56 4.77 1.14
CA PRO A 318 -35.32 5.46 2.19
C PRO A 318 -34.91 6.93 2.37
N TRP A 319 -33.61 7.23 2.32
CA TRP A 319 -33.14 8.61 2.43
C TRP A 319 -33.54 9.48 1.21
N LEU A 320 -33.52 8.92 0.01
CA LEU A 320 -34.03 9.58 -1.18
C LEU A 320 -35.55 9.81 -1.10
N GLU A 321 -36.30 8.91 -0.48
CA GLU A 321 -37.73 9.07 -0.25
C GLU A 321 -38.03 10.17 0.78
N GLU A 322 -37.30 10.19 1.90
CA GLU A 322 -37.36 11.26 2.91
C GLU A 322 -37.10 12.66 2.33
N THR A 323 -36.33 12.73 1.24
CA THR A 323 -35.95 13.97 0.54
C THR A 323 -36.71 14.19 -0.77
N ASP A 324 -37.81 13.45 -1.00
CA ASP A 324 -38.66 13.52 -2.20
C ASP A 324 -37.88 13.47 -3.52
N SER A 325 -36.85 12.63 -3.55
CA SER A 325 -35.87 12.53 -4.62
C SER A 325 -35.69 11.11 -5.15
N ALA A 326 -36.45 10.13 -4.64
CA ALA A 326 -36.33 8.73 -5.04
C ALA A 326 -36.72 8.45 -6.50
N ALA A 327 -37.47 9.33 -7.18
CA ALA A 327 -37.83 9.23 -8.60
C ALA A 327 -38.29 7.81 -9.04
N ASN A 328 -39.23 7.23 -8.28
CA ASN A 328 -39.81 5.89 -8.41
C ASN A 328 -38.89 4.71 -8.08
N LEU A 329 -37.69 4.92 -7.53
CA LEU A 329 -36.83 3.81 -7.05
C LEU A 329 -37.45 3.04 -5.87
N THR A 330 -38.53 3.55 -5.27
CA THR A 330 -39.31 2.90 -4.21
C THR A 330 -40.39 1.95 -4.74
N ASP A 331 -40.66 1.95 -6.06
CA ASP A 331 -41.66 1.08 -6.69
C ASP A 331 -41.25 -0.40 -6.56
N ARG A 332 -42.00 -1.16 -5.76
CA ARG A 332 -41.72 -2.58 -5.49
C ARG A 332 -42.23 -3.53 -6.57
N GLU A 333 -43.12 -3.08 -7.45
CA GLU A 333 -43.53 -3.85 -8.62
C GLU A 333 -42.42 -3.79 -9.69
N GLU A 334 -41.84 -2.59 -9.91
CA GLU A 334 -40.72 -2.41 -10.82
C GLU A 334 -39.39 -2.94 -10.23
N PHE A 335 -39.16 -2.72 -8.93
CA PHE A 335 -37.93 -3.06 -8.21
C PHE A 335 -38.19 -3.97 -7.00
N PRO A 336 -38.52 -5.25 -7.24
CA PRO A 336 -38.84 -6.19 -6.16
C PRO A 336 -37.63 -6.54 -5.28
N ASP A 337 -36.40 -6.43 -5.81
CA ASP A 337 -35.17 -6.79 -5.10
C ASP A 337 -33.95 -5.96 -5.52
N LEU A 338 -32.81 -6.23 -4.86
CA LEU A 338 -31.54 -5.55 -5.13
C LEU A 338 -31.02 -5.83 -6.54
N ILE A 339 -31.29 -7.02 -7.07
CA ILE A 339 -30.80 -7.44 -8.39
C ILE A 339 -31.49 -6.60 -9.48
N ALA A 340 -32.79 -6.35 -9.34
CA ALA A 340 -33.56 -5.49 -10.23
C ALA A 340 -32.99 -4.06 -10.27
N LEU A 341 -32.70 -3.48 -9.10
CA LEU A 341 -32.08 -2.15 -9.01
C LEU A 341 -30.68 -2.11 -9.63
N VAL A 342 -29.84 -3.12 -9.35
CA VAL A 342 -28.47 -3.20 -9.87
C VAL A 342 -28.44 -3.35 -11.40
N LYS A 343 -29.47 -3.95 -12.01
CA LYS A 343 -29.64 -3.99 -13.47
C LYS A 343 -29.97 -2.62 -14.06
N GLN A 344 -30.58 -1.74 -13.28
CA GLN A 344 -30.91 -0.36 -13.64
C GLN A 344 -29.93 0.66 -13.04
N MET A 345 -28.67 0.27 -12.83
CA MET A 345 -27.64 1.15 -12.26
C MET A 345 -27.55 2.53 -12.94
N PRO A 346 -27.62 2.66 -14.28
CA PRO A 346 -27.63 3.97 -14.92
C PRO A 346 -28.77 4.89 -14.44
N ARG A 347 -29.97 4.33 -14.21
CA ARG A 347 -31.11 5.08 -13.67
C ARG A 347 -30.87 5.47 -12.21
N VAL A 348 -30.38 4.55 -11.39
CA VAL A 348 -30.03 4.84 -9.98
C VAL A 348 -29.01 5.97 -9.91
N MET A 349 -27.95 5.90 -10.70
CA MET A 349 -26.92 6.95 -10.74
C MET A 349 -27.45 8.29 -11.26
N SER A 350 -28.34 8.28 -12.25
CA SER A 350 -29.02 9.50 -12.72
C SER A 350 -29.84 10.17 -11.61
N VAL A 351 -30.56 9.38 -10.80
CA VAL A 351 -31.31 9.91 -9.65
C VAL A 351 -30.37 10.52 -8.62
N LEU A 352 -29.25 9.85 -8.31
CA LEU A 352 -28.24 10.38 -7.39
C LEU A 352 -27.58 11.66 -7.91
N LYS A 353 -27.36 11.77 -9.22
CA LYS A 353 -26.86 12.97 -9.87
C LYS A 353 -27.81 14.16 -9.66
N ASP A 354 -29.08 13.97 -10.03
CA ASP A 354 -30.10 15.02 -9.92
C ASP A 354 -30.35 15.42 -8.46
N TRP A 355 -30.27 14.46 -7.54
CA TRP A 355 -30.38 14.72 -6.12
C TRP A 355 -29.17 15.49 -5.58
N THR A 356 -27.94 15.11 -5.95
CA THR A 356 -26.72 15.81 -5.54
C THR A 356 -26.75 17.27 -5.99
N ALA A 357 -27.17 17.53 -7.23
CA ALA A 357 -27.26 18.87 -7.79
C ALA A 357 -28.25 19.81 -7.06
N LYS A 358 -29.16 19.28 -6.23
CA LYS A 358 -30.13 20.06 -5.43
C LYS A 358 -29.67 20.33 -4.00
N ASN A 359 -28.64 19.62 -3.54
CA ASN A 359 -28.19 19.62 -2.15
C ASN A 359 -26.77 20.16 -2.03
N GLU A 360 -26.30 20.31 -0.78
CA GLU A 360 -24.93 20.70 -0.47
C GLU A 360 -24.08 19.47 -0.18
N ALA A 361 -22.88 19.39 -0.78
CA ALA A 361 -22.01 18.22 -0.70
C ALA A 361 -21.62 17.87 0.74
N ASP A 362 -21.35 18.86 1.58
CA ASP A 362 -20.96 18.66 2.97
C ASP A 362 -22.08 18.08 3.82
N ASP A 363 -23.29 18.61 3.68
CA ASP A 363 -24.46 18.15 4.42
C ASP A 363 -24.78 16.71 4.03
N LEU A 364 -24.76 16.41 2.72
CA LEU A 364 -24.93 15.04 2.23
C LEU A 364 -23.82 14.12 2.73
N PHE A 365 -22.56 14.56 2.71
CA PHE A 365 -21.45 13.75 3.21
C PHE A 365 -21.61 13.42 4.70
N MET A 366 -21.89 14.42 5.54
CA MET A 366 -22.06 14.20 6.99
C MET A 366 -23.27 13.34 7.31
N GLU A 367 -24.39 13.52 6.61
CA GLU A 367 -25.57 12.67 6.78
C GLU A 367 -25.34 11.24 6.27
N ALA A 368 -24.62 11.07 5.15
CA ALA A 368 -24.19 9.77 4.67
C ALA A 368 -23.35 9.04 5.73
N GLN A 369 -22.42 9.74 6.39
CA GLN A 369 -21.64 9.17 7.49
C GLN A 369 -22.53 8.74 8.67
N ARG A 370 -23.54 9.55 9.06
CA ARG A 370 -24.53 9.15 10.08
C ARG A 370 -25.30 7.90 9.70
N ARG A 371 -25.67 7.75 8.42
CA ARG A 371 -26.36 6.59 7.86
C ARG A 371 -25.45 5.40 7.57
N ARG A 372 -24.13 5.55 7.73
CA ARG A 372 -23.11 4.55 7.41
C ARG A 372 -23.07 4.24 5.90
N LEU A 373 -23.14 5.27 5.07
CA LEU A 373 -23.01 5.25 3.61
C LEU A 373 -21.65 5.86 3.20
N PRO A 374 -20.91 5.26 2.26
CA PRO A 374 -19.55 5.67 1.92
C PRO A 374 -19.54 6.78 0.84
N PHE A 375 -20.07 7.95 1.17
CA PHE A 375 -19.91 9.12 0.30
C PHE A 375 -18.59 9.84 0.62
N GLY A 376 -18.09 10.62 -0.34
CA GLY A 376 -16.84 11.38 -0.17
C GLY A 376 -16.96 12.79 -0.71
N ALA A 377 -16.86 13.80 0.16
CA ALA A 377 -16.86 15.20 -0.26
C ALA A 377 -15.53 15.59 -0.92
N VAL A 378 -15.60 16.39 -1.98
CA VAL A 378 -14.41 16.96 -2.64
C VAL A 378 -14.10 18.30 -1.98
N TRP A 379 -13.07 18.30 -1.13
CA TRP A 379 -12.66 19.49 -0.38
C TRP A 379 -11.38 20.13 -0.93
N PRO A 380 -11.27 21.47 -0.88
CA PRO A 380 -9.99 22.13 -1.08
C PRO A 380 -9.00 21.75 0.03
N VAL A 381 -7.70 21.79 -0.28
CA VAL A 381 -6.62 21.42 0.67
C VAL A 381 -6.73 22.18 2.00
N SER A 382 -7.06 23.47 1.96
CA SER A 382 -7.22 24.32 3.15
C SER A 382 -8.25 23.76 4.14
N LYS A 383 -9.31 23.13 3.64
CA LYS A 383 -10.32 22.50 4.49
C LYS A 383 -9.87 21.14 5.01
N VAL A 384 -9.19 20.34 4.18
CA VAL A 384 -8.65 19.02 4.58
C VAL A 384 -7.69 19.15 5.75
N VAL A 385 -6.75 20.11 5.69
CA VAL A 385 -5.74 20.30 6.75
C VAL A 385 -6.33 20.84 8.05
N ALA A 386 -7.50 21.47 8.00
CA ALA A 386 -8.20 22.03 9.15
C ALA A 386 -9.26 21.08 9.75
N THR A 387 -9.26 19.80 9.36
CA THR A 387 -10.27 18.86 9.85
C THR A 387 -10.00 18.40 11.29
N PRO A 388 -11.05 18.13 12.09
CA PRO A 388 -10.91 17.58 13.44
C PRO A 388 -10.15 16.25 13.49
N GLN A 389 -10.17 15.47 12.40
CA GLN A 389 -9.45 14.21 12.32
C GLN A 389 -7.94 14.40 12.13
N ILE A 390 -7.53 15.35 11.28
CA ILE A 390 -6.12 15.70 11.11
C ILE A 390 -5.54 16.28 12.41
N GLU A 391 -6.29 17.16 13.07
CA GLU A 391 -5.94 17.72 14.38
C GLU A 391 -5.80 16.64 15.45
N ALA A 392 -6.81 15.77 15.61
CA ALA A 392 -6.80 14.70 16.61
C ALA A 392 -5.67 13.67 16.40
N ARG A 393 -5.19 13.53 15.17
CA ARG A 393 -4.06 12.65 14.83
C ARG A 393 -2.69 13.35 14.96
N GLY A 394 -2.65 14.63 15.32
CA GLY A 394 -1.42 15.39 15.52
C GLY A 394 -0.53 15.42 14.27
N TYR A 395 -1.15 15.39 13.07
CA TYR A 395 -0.41 15.24 11.83
C TYR A 395 0.48 16.45 11.56
N PHE A 396 0.03 17.68 11.83
CA PHE A 396 0.87 18.86 11.72
C PHE A 396 1.49 19.21 13.06
N GLN A 397 2.78 19.53 13.05
CA GLN A 397 3.52 20.00 14.22
C GLN A 397 4.28 21.26 13.90
N GLU A 398 4.32 22.20 14.83
CA GLU A 398 5.10 23.42 14.61
C GLU A 398 6.60 23.09 14.55
N ARG A 399 7.26 23.56 13.49
CA ARG A 399 8.70 23.45 13.29
C ARG A 399 9.26 24.76 12.78
N LYS A 400 10.45 25.11 13.26
CA LYS A 400 11.17 26.29 12.79
C LYS A 400 11.93 25.96 11.51
N ILE A 401 11.74 26.79 10.49
CA ILE A 401 12.52 26.79 9.26
C ILE A 401 13.55 27.92 9.36
N GLU A 402 14.80 27.60 9.05
CA GLU A 402 15.88 28.58 9.00
C GLU A 402 15.58 29.68 7.98
N GLY A 403 15.86 30.93 8.34
CA GLY A 403 15.60 32.08 7.46
C GLY A 403 14.14 32.46 7.24
N TYR A 404 13.16 31.71 7.79
CA TYR A 404 11.73 31.98 7.60
C TYR A 404 10.94 32.14 8.90
N GLY A 405 10.93 31.12 9.78
CA GLY A 405 10.12 31.11 10.99
C GLY A 405 9.40 29.78 11.24
N SER A 406 8.42 29.77 12.13
CA SER A 406 7.63 28.57 12.45
C SER A 406 6.59 28.27 11.36
N VAL A 407 6.46 27.00 10.98
CA VAL A 407 5.44 26.50 10.04
C VAL A 407 4.76 25.24 10.57
N PRO A 408 3.48 24.98 10.21
CA PRO A 408 2.87 23.68 10.41
C PRO A 408 3.55 22.64 9.51
N PHE A 409 4.37 21.79 10.10
CA PHE A 409 5.16 20.79 9.40
C PHE A 409 4.47 19.41 9.44
N PRO A 410 4.35 18.70 8.30
CA PRO A 410 3.68 17.42 8.27
C PRO A 410 4.47 16.33 9.00
N GLY A 411 3.72 15.46 9.68
CA GLY A 411 4.22 14.34 10.46
C GLY A 411 4.53 13.13 9.60
N ARG A 412 4.60 11.96 10.26
CA ARG A 412 4.84 10.67 9.61
C ARG A 412 3.61 10.25 8.79
N LEU A 413 3.85 9.47 7.73
CA LEU A 413 2.77 8.88 6.93
C LEU A 413 2.12 7.65 7.58
N LEU A 414 2.76 7.09 8.60
CA LEU A 414 2.25 5.98 9.41
C LEU A 414 2.41 6.30 10.90
N THR A 415 1.62 5.62 11.73
CA THR A 415 1.73 5.71 13.19
C THR A 415 1.85 4.31 13.77
N SER A 416 2.75 4.12 14.73
CA SER A 416 2.96 2.87 15.45
C SER A 416 3.10 3.11 16.97
N ASP A 417 2.97 2.04 17.76
CA ASP A 417 3.24 2.06 19.20
C ASP A 417 4.74 2.11 19.53
N ALA A 418 5.60 2.13 18.50
CA ALA A 418 7.04 2.25 18.57
C ALA A 418 7.56 3.54 17.90
N ASP A 419 6.71 4.54 17.65
CA ASP A 419 7.15 5.76 16.98
C ASP A 419 8.18 6.55 17.82
N GLY A 420 9.23 7.02 17.16
CA GLY A 420 10.19 7.96 17.74
C GLY A 420 9.72 9.41 17.62
N PRO A 421 10.57 10.40 17.98
CA PRO A 421 10.27 11.82 17.88
C PRO A 421 9.78 12.19 16.47
N ALA A 422 8.68 12.92 16.39
CA ALA A 422 8.09 13.27 15.12
C ALA A 422 9.07 14.03 14.22
N PRO A 423 9.03 13.76 12.90
CA PRO A 423 10.00 14.30 11.98
C PRO A 423 10.09 15.83 12.04
N GLY A 424 11.31 16.34 11.89
CA GLY A 424 11.60 17.76 11.67
C GLY A 424 12.19 18.02 10.29
N PRO A 425 12.44 19.28 9.94
CA PRO A 425 13.27 19.65 8.79
C PRO A 425 14.62 18.90 8.77
N PRO A 426 15.27 18.76 7.61
CA PRO A 426 16.60 18.15 7.52
C PRO A 426 17.61 18.84 8.43
N ALA A 427 18.50 18.05 9.03
CA ALA A 427 19.63 18.56 9.80
C ALA A 427 20.88 18.58 8.93
N ARG A 428 21.42 19.77 8.61
CA ARG A 428 22.73 19.87 7.97
C ARG A 428 23.83 19.55 8.97
N VAL A 429 24.78 18.71 8.57
CA VAL A 429 25.92 18.29 9.37
C VAL A 429 27.22 18.49 8.58
N GLU A 430 28.31 18.80 9.28
CA GLU A 430 29.64 18.93 8.67
C GLU A 430 30.25 17.57 8.33
N GLU A 431 30.00 16.57 9.17
CA GLU A 431 30.53 15.21 9.01
C GLU A 431 29.43 14.17 9.29
N ALA A 432 29.51 13.03 8.61
CA ALA A 432 28.67 11.86 8.87
C ALA A 432 29.51 10.59 8.83
N SER A 433 29.59 9.87 9.96
CA SER A 433 30.17 8.53 10.05
C SER A 433 29.40 7.68 11.06
N TRP A 434 29.35 6.38 10.81
CA TRP A 434 28.81 5.38 11.74
C TRP A 434 29.90 4.47 12.34
N GLY A 435 31.15 4.67 11.93
CA GLY A 435 32.20 3.66 12.03
C GLY A 435 31.90 2.41 11.21
N ALA A 436 32.87 1.49 11.17
CA ALA A 436 32.72 0.22 10.47
C ALA A 436 31.53 -0.58 11.02
N ARG A 437 30.73 -1.16 10.11
CA ARG A 437 29.63 -2.05 10.51
C ARG A 437 30.20 -3.29 11.21
N PRO A 438 29.58 -3.78 12.30
CA PRO A 438 29.87 -5.11 12.80
C PRO A 438 29.73 -6.15 11.67
N GLU A 439 30.69 -7.07 11.59
CA GLU A 439 30.64 -8.17 10.65
C GLU A 439 29.39 -9.01 10.97
N LEU A 440 28.53 -9.21 9.96
CA LEU A 440 27.38 -10.09 10.14
C LEU A 440 27.91 -11.51 10.16
N GLU A 441 27.60 -12.27 11.21
CA GLU A 441 27.88 -13.71 11.21
C GLU A 441 27.14 -14.32 10.01
N ALA A 442 27.91 -14.78 9.01
CA ALA A 442 27.34 -15.50 7.89
C ALA A 442 26.62 -16.72 8.43
N VAL A 443 25.31 -16.81 8.21
CA VAL A 443 24.55 -18.02 8.53
C VAL A 443 25.14 -19.14 7.67
N PRO A 444 25.70 -20.22 8.26
CA PRO A 444 26.31 -21.28 7.46
C PRO A 444 25.28 -21.96 6.56
N GLY A 445 25.46 -21.81 5.24
CA GLY A 445 24.60 -22.39 4.20
C GLY A 445 24.87 -21.75 2.85
N GLU A 446 24.55 -22.43 1.76
CA GLU A 446 24.52 -21.75 0.45
C GLU A 446 23.48 -20.61 0.50
N PRO A 447 23.71 -19.49 -0.19
CA PRO A 447 22.70 -18.45 -0.36
C PRO A 447 21.42 -19.12 -0.84
N SER A 448 20.43 -19.17 0.03
CA SER A 448 19.14 -19.75 -0.31
C SER A 448 18.60 -18.96 -1.50
N ALA A 449 18.28 -19.64 -2.61
CA ALA A 449 17.55 -19.04 -3.75
C ALA A 449 16.09 -18.67 -3.37
N GLU A 450 15.84 -18.46 -2.08
CA GLU A 450 14.57 -18.07 -1.53
C GLU A 450 14.39 -16.57 -1.69
N LYS A 451 13.15 -16.18 -1.97
CA LYS A 451 12.75 -14.79 -2.13
C LYS A 451 12.96 -14.00 -0.82
N PRO A 452 13.06 -12.66 -0.87
CA PRO A 452 13.44 -11.84 0.29
C PRO A 452 12.61 -12.00 1.57
N LEU A 453 11.32 -12.33 1.44
CA LEU A 453 10.41 -12.50 2.58
C LEU A 453 10.10 -13.97 2.90
N ALA A 454 10.87 -14.91 2.33
CA ALA A 454 10.73 -16.32 2.65
C ALA A 454 10.89 -16.57 4.16
N GLY A 455 10.05 -17.47 4.67
CA GLY A 455 9.98 -17.78 6.10
C GLY A 455 9.08 -16.85 6.91
N LEU A 456 8.65 -15.70 6.37
CA LEU A 456 7.63 -14.87 6.99
C LEU A 456 6.23 -15.40 6.69
N ARG A 457 5.33 -15.32 7.66
CA ARG A 457 3.92 -15.68 7.51
C ARG A 457 3.01 -14.51 7.89
N VAL A 458 2.01 -14.26 7.05
CA VAL A 458 1.06 -13.16 7.23
C VAL A 458 -0.36 -13.69 7.26
N LEU A 459 -1.14 -13.27 8.27
CA LEU A 459 -2.57 -13.53 8.35
C LEU A 459 -3.34 -12.33 7.79
N ASP A 460 -3.94 -12.50 6.61
CA ASP A 460 -4.57 -11.45 5.83
C ASP A 460 -6.10 -11.45 6.01
N PHE A 461 -6.62 -10.53 6.83
CA PHE A 461 -8.06 -10.26 7.02
C PHE A 461 -8.60 -9.18 6.08
N THR A 462 -7.80 -8.70 5.16
CA THR A 462 -8.18 -7.55 4.34
C THR A 462 -9.24 -7.89 3.31
N HIS A 463 -9.93 -6.90 2.77
CA HIS A 463 -10.93 -7.09 1.75
C HIS A 463 -10.78 -6.12 0.58
N VAL A 464 -11.32 -6.52 -0.56
CA VAL A 464 -11.54 -5.67 -1.73
C VAL A 464 -10.25 -5.27 -2.49
N LEU A 465 -9.53 -4.21 -2.11
CA LEU A 465 -8.41 -3.69 -2.92
C LEU A 465 -7.14 -3.38 -2.13
N ALA A 466 -7.11 -2.31 -1.34
CA ALA A 466 -5.87 -1.76 -0.78
C ALA A 466 -5.11 -2.77 0.10
N GLY A 467 -5.82 -3.44 1.02
CA GLY A 467 -5.21 -4.45 1.86
C GLY A 467 -4.83 -5.74 1.12
N PRO A 468 -5.70 -6.29 0.23
CA PRO A 468 -5.30 -7.41 -0.62
C PRO A 468 -4.09 -7.09 -1.49
N PHE A 469 -4.01 -5.88 -2.04
CA PHE A 469 -2.86 -5.40 -2.78
C PHE A 469 -1.58 -5.41 -1.95
N GLY A 470 -1.58 -4.76 -0.78
CA GLY A 470 -0.41 -4.69 0.10
C GLY A 470 0.08 -6.09 0.54
N THR A 471 -0.84 -6.97 0.93
CA THR A 471 -0.48 -8.35 1.32
C THR A 471 -0.08 -9.22 0.12
N ARG A 472 -0.52 -8.90 -1.11
CA ARG A 472 -0.04 -9.57 -2.33
C ARG A 472 1.41 -9.21 -2.62
N VAL A 473 1.81 -7.95 -2.44
CA VAL A 473 3.22 -7.55 -2.58
C VAL A 473 4.12 -8.39 -1.67
N LEU A 474 3.69 -8.63 -0.41
CA LEU A 474 4.43 -9.50 0.50
C LEU A 474 4.51 -10.95 0.00
N ALA A 475 3.41 -11.49 -0.54
CA ALA A 475 3.38 -12.83 -1.13
C ALA A 475 4.25 -12.96 -2.38
N ASP A 476 4.24 -11.95 -3.25
CA ASP A 476 5.07 -11.89 -4.46
C ASP A 476 6.56 -11.95 -4.10
N LEU A 477 6.94 -11.28 -3.00
CA LEU A 477 8.28 -11.32 -2.37
C LEU A 477 8.56 -12.57 -1.52
N GLY A 478 7.63 -13.53 -1.46
CA GLY A 478 7.84 -14.86 -0.89
C GLY A 478 7.29 -15.11 0.51
N ALA A 479 6.55 -14.18 1.10
CA ALA A 479 5.87 -14.43 2.36
C ALA A 479 4.74 -15.48 2.19
N ASP A 480 4.56 -16.33 3.20
CA ASP A 480 3.43 -17.26 3.30
C ASP A 480 2.18 -16.50 3.77
N VAL A 481 1.37 -16.03 2.82
CA VAL A 481 0.18 -15.24 3.13
C VAL A 481 -1.07 -16.14 3.18
N ILE A 482 -1.72 -16.15 4.34
CA ILE A 482 -2.97 -16.86 4.59
C ILE A 482 -4.11 -15.84 4.65
N LYS A 483 -4.89 -15.78 3.58
CA LYS A 483 -6.10 -14.98 3.50
C LYS A 483 -7.24 -15.62 4.29
N VAL A 484 -7.81 -14.85 5.21
CA VAL A 484 -9.03 -15.21 5.94
C VAL A 484 -10.22 -14.53 5.26
N GLY A 485 -11.03 -15.34 4.57
CA GLY A 485 -12.28 -14.91 3.95
C GLY A 485 -13.52 -15.33 4.74
N THR A 486 -14.69 -14.90 4.28
CA THR A 486 -15.99 -15.40 4.77
C THR A 486 -16.85 -15.76 3.57
N ALA A 487 -17.44 -16.96 3.58
CA ALA A 487 -18.25 -17.46 2.46
C ALA A 487 -19.40 -16.50 2.07
N ALA A 488 -20.02 -15.85 3.06
CA ALA A 488 -21.09 -14.87 2.83
C ALA A 488 -20.66 -13.62 2.04
N ARG A 489 -19.35 -13.34 1.95
CA ARG A 489 -18.79 -12.18 1.23
C ARG A 489 -18.10 -12.58 -0.08
N ASN A 490 -18.07 -13.87 -0.43
CA ASN A 490 -17.53 -14.37 -1.69
C ASN A 490 -18.58 -14.21 -2.81
N ALA A 491 -18.85 -12.97 -3.20
CA ALA A 491 -19.82 -12.63 -4.25
C ALA A 491 -19.27 -11.58 -5.22
N GLY A 492 -19.77 -11.58 -6.45
CA GLY A 492 -19.35 -10.65 -7.51
C GLY A 492 -17.84 -10.67 -7.74
N ALA A 493 -17.23 -9.48 -7.72
CA ALA A 493 -15.80 -9.28 -7.89
C ALA A 493 -14.92 -9.99 -6.85
N ASN A 494 -15.48 -10.42 -5.71
CA ASN A 494 -14.78 -11.13 -4.64
C ASN A 494 -14.88 -12.66 -4.75
N THR A 495 -15.47 -13.20 -5.82
CA THR A 495 -15.47 -14.66 -6.05
C THR A 495 -14.08 -15.15 -6.49
N LEU A 496 -13.70 -16.36 -6.07
CA LEU A 496 -12.34 -16.88 -6.25
C LEU A 496 -11.86 -16.95 -7.71
N ASN A 497 -12.80 -17.04 -8.66
CA ASN A 497 -12.51 -17.15 -10.09
C ASN A 497 -12.68 -15.82 -10.84
N HIS A 498 -13.04 -14.74 -10.15
CA HIS A 498 -13.20 -13.44 -10.79
C HIS A 498 -11.81 -12.83 -11.06
N PRO A 499 -11.56 -12.22 -12.24
CA PRO A 499 -10.27 -11.59 -12.57
C PRO A 499 -9.78 -10.62 -11.50
N TYR A 500 -10.67 -9.73 -11.04
CA TYR A 500 -10.42 -8.83 -9.92
C TYR A 500 -9.89 -9.55 -8.67
N TYR A 501 -10.53 -10.64 -8.22
CA TYR A 501 -10.06 -11.37 -7.05
C TYR A 501 -8.68 -11.99 -7.28
N LEU A 502 -8.46 -12.58 -8.45
CA LEU A 502 -7.19 -13.23 -8.82
C LEU A 502 -6.04 -12.23 -8.87
N SER A 503 -6.24 -11.05 -9.47
CA SER A 503 -5.22 -10.00 -9.56
C SER A 503 -4.68 -9.60 -8.18
N TRP A 504 -5.58 -9.43 -7.19
CA TRP A 504 -5.21 -8.96 -5.86
C TRP A 504 -4.88 -10.07 -4.85
N ASN A 505 -5.18 -11.33 -5.15
CA ASN A 505 -4.98 -12.45 -4.22
C ASN A 505 -4.14 -13.59 -4.77
N ARG A 506 -3.47 -13.40 -5.92
CA ARG A 506 -2.44 -14.33 -6.40
C ARG A 506 -1.35 -14.54 -5.34
N ASN A 507 -0.71 -15.70 -5.39
CA ASN A 507 0.32 -16.14 -4.44
C ASN A 507 -0.12 -16.29 -2.98
N LYS A 508 -1.43 -16.20 -2.67
CA LYS A 508 -1.96 -16.39 -1.31
C LYS A 508 -2.69 -17.72 -1.16
N ARG A 509 -2.64 -18.28 0.04
CA ARG A 509 -3.54 -19.37 0.48
C ARG A 509 -4.81 -18.75 1.04
N ASN A 510 -5.94 -19.44 0.97
CA ASN A 510 -7.22 -18.93 1.48
C ASN A 510 -7.89 -19.94 2.43
N ILE A 511 -8.39 -19.45 3.55
CA ILE A 511 -9.27 -20.15 4.48
C ILE A 511 -10.56 -19.33 4.71
N CYS A 512 -11.71 -19.99 4.71
CA CYS A 512 -12.98 -19.34 5.05
C CYS A 512 -13.33 -19.58 6.52
N LEU A 513 -13.44 -18.49 7.29
CA LEU A 513 -13.86 -18.51 8.70
C LEU A 513 -15.13 -17.66 8.89
N ASP A 514 -16.10 -18.21 9.63
CA ASP A 514 -17.26 -17.44 10.11
C ASP A 514 -16.95 -16.85 11.48
N MET A 515 -16.45 -15.63 11.50
CA MET A 515 -15.98 -14.94 12.72
C MET A 515 -17.11 -14.60 13.72
N ARG A 516 -18.37 -14.95 13.44
CA ARG A 516 -19.47 -14.92 14.42
C ARG A 516 -19.41 -16.09 15.41
N ARG A 517 -18.66 -17.14 15.08
CA ARG A 517 -18.52 -18.34 15.89
C ARG A 517 -17.28 -18.24 16.78
N GLU A 518 -17.45 -18.55 18.06
CA GLU A 518 -16.33 -18.54 19.03
C GLU A 518 -15.20 -19.47 18.61
N GLU A 519 -15.52 -20.66 18.05
CA GLU A 519 -14.49 -21.62 17.64
C GLU A 519 -13.66 -21.10 16.45
N ALA A 520 -14.27 -20.29 15.57
CA ALA A 520 -13.56 -19.66 14.46
C ALA A 520 -12.65 -18.53 14.95
N GLN A 521 -13.09 -17.77 15.96
CA GLN A 521 -12.27 -16.74 16.59
C GLN A 521 -11.08 -17.35 17.34
N GLU A 522 -11.29 -18.46 18.05
CA GLU A 522 -10.21 -19.20 18.72
C GLU A 522 -9.19 -19.73 17.70
N LEU A 523 -9.67 -20.33 16.60
CA LEU A 523 -8.80 -20.78 15.52
C LEU A 523 -7.99 -19.61 14.92
N ALA A 524 -8.63 -18.46 14.69
CA ALA A 524 -7.96 -17.28 14.18
C ALA A 524 -6.87 -16.76 15.14
N ARG A 525 -7.11 -16.72 16.45
CA ARG A 525 -6.10 -16.36 17.47
C ARG A 525 -4.93 -17.34 17.50
N ARG A 526 -5.20 -18.64 17.36
CA ARG A 526 -4.14 -19.65 17.28
C ARG A 526 -3.30 -19.49 16.00
N LEU A 527 -3.94 -19.26 14.86
CA LEU A 527 -3.23 -18.99 13.60
C LEU A 527 -2.40 -17.71 13.68
N ALA A 528 -2.92 -16.66 14.29
CA ALA A 528 -2.20 -15.42 14.55
C ALA A 528 -0.90 -15.67 15.34
N GLY A 529 -0.94 -16.52 16.37
CA GLY A 529 0.25 -16.90 17.13
C GLY A 529 1.32 -17.69 16.36
N GLU A 530 1.00 -18.17 15.15
CA GLU A 530 1.96 -18.81 14.23
C GLU A 530 2.42 -17.90 13.08
N CYS A 531 1.94 -16.66 13.04
CA CYS A 531 2.26 -15.67 12.01
C CYS A 531 3.20 -14.59 12.55
N ASP A 532 3.89 -13.87 11.67
CA ASP A 532 4.73 -12.73 12.03
C ASP A 532 3.94 -11.42 11.96
N ALA A 533 2.93 -11.37 11.09
CA ALA A 533 2.06 -10.22 10.95
C ALA A 533 0.59 -10.58 10.74
N ILE A 534 -0.29 -9.69 11.19
CA ILE A 534 -1.71 -9.66 10.88
C ILE A 534 -2.01 -8.36 10.16
N VAL A 535 -2.78 -8.41 9.08
CA VAL A 535 -3.18 -7.22 8.33
C VAL A 535 -4.69 -7.17 8.18
N ASP A 536 -5.29 -6.03 8.52
CA ASP A 536 -6.73 -5.79 8.37
C ASP A 536 -7.03 -4.39 7.82
N ASN A 537 -8.14 -4.28 7.09
CA ASN A 537 -8.67 -2.99 6.61
C ASN A 537 -10.13 -2.78 7.06
N PHE A 538 -10.45 -3.24 8.26
CA PHE A 538 -11.78 -3.08 8.82
C PHE A 538 -12.01 -1.68 9.40
N SER A 539 -13.28 -1.37 9.71
CA SER A 539 -13.59 -0.27 10.63
C SER A 539 -12.96 -0.52 12.00
N ALA A 540 -12.63 0.56 12.69
CA ALA A 540 -12.01 0.53 14.00
C ALA A 540 -12.72 -0.45 14.97
N GLY A 541 -11.93 -1.23 15.71
CA GLY A 541 -12.41 -2.14 16.75
C GLY A 541 -12.96 -3.49 16.27
N VAL A 542 -13.10 -3.77 14.97
CA VAL A 542 -13.53 -5.09 14.48
C VAL A 542 -12.56 -6.19 14.91
N LEU A 543 -11.27 -6.01 14.63
CA LEU A 543 -10.22 -6.98 14.97
C LEU A 543 -10.09 -7.19 16.49
N ALA A 544 -10.26 -6.10 17.27
CA ALA A 544 -10.22 -6.13 18.74
C ALA A 544 -11.33 -6.99 19.34
N ARG A 545 -12.55 -6.98 18.78
CA ARG A 545 -13.65 -7.85 19.22
C ARG A 545 -13.36 -9.34 19.08
N TRP A 546 -12.41 -9.72 18.23
CA TRP A 546 -11.97 -11.11 18.07
C TRP A 546 -10.71 -11.44 18.89
N GLY A 547 -10.22 -10.50 19.70
CA GLY A 547 -8.98 -10.66 20.47
C GLY A 547 -7.73 -10.68 19.59
N LEU A 548 -7.80 -10.06 18.41
CA LEU A 548 -6.72 -10.04 17.42
C LEU A 548 -6.05 -8.65 17.30
N SER A 549 -6.39 -7.69 18.17
CA SER A 549 -5.65 -6.43 18.26
C SER A 549 -4.30 -6.63 18.94
N ARG A 550 -3.43 -5.61 18.88
CA ARG A 550 -2.13 -5.62 19.56
C ARG A 550 -2.28 -5.94 21.05
N GLU A 551 -3.26 -5.33 21.70
CA GLU A 551 -3.55 -5.55 23.13
C GLU A 551 -4.08 -6.97 23.37
N GLY A 552 -4.98 -7.46 22.52
CA GLY A 552 -5.55 -8.81 22.65
C GLY A 552 -4.53 -9.94 22.46
N LEU A 553 -3.47 -9.69 21.68
CA LEU A 553 -2.41 -10.64 21.41
C LEU A 553 -1.18 -10.48 22.32
N ALA A 554 -1.14 -9.46 23.17
CA ALA A 554 0.04 -9.13 23.98
C ALA A 554 0.50 -10.29 24.88
N GLU A 555 -0.42 -11.09 25.40
CA GLU A 555 -0.09 -12.22 26.28
C GLU A 555 0.24 -13.51 25.50
N THR A 556 -0.47 -13.76 24.40
CA THR A 556 -0.43 -15.06 23.70
C THR A 556 0.52 -15.07 22.50
N ALA A 557 0.74 -13.91 21.89
CA ALA A 557 1.56 -13.75 20.71
C ALA A 557 2.25 -12.36 20.67
N PRO A 558 3.08 -12.01 21.68
CA PRO A 558 3.65 -10.67 21.84
C PRO A 558 4.55 -10.21 20.68
N GLY A 559 5.09 -11.15 19.89
CA GLY A 559 5.96 -10.88 18.74
C GLY A 559 5.23 -10.61 17.43
N VAL A 560 3.90 -10.71 17.40
CA VAL A 560 3.10 -10.50 16.17
C VAL A 560 2.94 -9.00 15.91
N THR A 561 3.25 -8.57 14.69
CA THR A 561 2.98 -7.21 14.22
C THR A 561 1.52 -7.10 13.75
N VAL A 562 0.78 -6.10 14.21
CA VAL A 562 -0.61 -5.86 13.78
C VAL A 562 -0.67 -4.59 12.93
N VAL A 563 -1.00 -4.75 11.65
CA VAL A 563 -1.16 -3.64 10.70
C VAL A 563 -2.64 -3.40 10.45
N ALA A 564 -3.15 -2.31 10.99
CA ALA A 564 -4.53 -1.90 10.78
C ALA A 564 -4.59 -0.68 9.85
N MET A 565 -5.34 -0.80 8.76
CA MET A 565 -5.47 0.21 7.71
C MET A 565 -6.93 0.63 7.52
N GLY A 566 -7.57 1.06 8.61
CA GLY A 566 -8.88 1.72 8.56
C GLY A 566 -8.78 3.06 7.83
N GLY A 567 -9.76 3.40 6.98
CA GLY A 567 -9.63 4.53 6.05
C GLY A 567 -9.48 5.91 6.69
N MET A 568 -9.95 6.10 7.93
CA MET A 568 -9.72 7.33 8.72
C MET A 568 -8.71 7.12 9.87
N GLY A 569 -8.08 5.95 9.95
CA GLY A 569 -7.32 5.50 11.12
C GLY A 569 -8.20 4.97 12.26
N ASN A 570 -7.56 4.36 13.26
CA ASN A 570 -8.26 3.72 14.40
C ASN A 570 -8.54 4.67 15.59
N SER A 571 -8.18 5.94 15.47
CA SER A 571 -8.31 6.96 16.52
C SER A 571 -8.88 8.26 15.94
N GLY A 572 -9.30 9.19 16.81
CA GLY A 572 -9.88 10.48 16.40
C GLY A 572 -11.40 10.44 16.18
N PRO A 573 -12.03 11.61 16.03
CA PRO A 573 -13.49 11.75 15.94
C PRO A 573 -14.12 11.08 14.72
N TRP A 574 -13.34 10.87 13.64
CA TRP A 574 -13.81 10.27 12.40
C TRP A 574 -13.39 8.81 12.23
N ARG A 575 -12.80 8.16 13.24
CA ARG A 575 -12.38 6.73 13.18
C ARG A 575 -13.50 5.77 12.75
N ASP A 576 -14.74 6.15 13.04
CA ASP A 576 -15.93 5.34 12.78
C ASP A 576 -16.60 5.71 11.43
N PHE A 577 -16.07 6.68 10.68
CA PHE A 577 -16.57 7.00 9.36
C PHE A 577 -16.45 5.81 8.42
N VAL A 578 -17.45 5.65 7.56
CA VAL A 578 -17.48 4.59 6.56
C VAL A 578 -16.68 5.07 5.36
N THR A 579 -15.52 4.45 5.19
CA THR A 579 -14.69 4.60 3.99
C THR A 579 -14.87 3.39 3.10
N PHE A 580 -15.08 3.62 1.81
CA PHE A 580 -15.06 2.58 0.81
C PHE A 580 -14.38 3.15 -0.42
N ALA A 581 -13.32 2.49 -0.88
CA ALA A 581 -12.70 2.89 -2.13
C ALA A 581 -13.60 2.42 -3.28
N PRO A 582 -14.06 3.29 -4.20
CA PRO A 582 -14.38 2.82 -5.54
C PRO A 582 -13.09 2.16 -6.05
N THR A 583 -13.15 0.84 -6.27
CA THR A 583 -11.97 0.03 -6.51
C THR A 583 -11.38 0.28 -7.86
#